data_AF-A0A816YEV2-F1
#
_entry.id   AF-A0A816YEV2-F1
#
_cell.length_a   1.000
_cell.length_b   1.000
_cell.length_c   1.000
_cell.angle_alpha   90.00
_cell.angle_beta   90.00
_cell.angle_gamma   90.00
#
_symmetry.space_group_name_H-M   'P 1'
#
loop_
_entity.id
_entity.type
_entity.pdbx_description
1 polymer ?
#
loop_
_entity_poly.entity_id
_entity_poly.type
_entity_poly.pdbx_seq_one_letter_code
_entity_poly.pdbx_strand_id
1 'polypeptide(L)'
;MIHNSSIYSYLLLILSSILNIYPSVCYNETSTSINKDSTVRKWNIITWDFLVSMLLGIIISTVVNHYQFELIKATIQSSTEAILNMYSKHNEKQNVRKIMKDLKNFIPLKSFKTYHIDSDTSMETIDILIDEAKQTQRFSFITHDNKVSEKKFFIIEFIQPSASVIVIIDRFQESNVLCNKTDNLLLVIFNESNCVQTWGDIFHGLFGFQIYDIFLYERIDRKTLLNMEDNFKEWYNKNFSHNENCGQLLDFIDIDGPLCSCSHRPYKFPEDKWSLSMAIMYTFHENFELSHDYIQQCLAITKLSHVIENEWTREQIHCFNEHLK
;
A
#
# COMPACT_ATOMS: atom_id res chain seq x y z
N MET A 1 14.81 -19.37 -15.67
CA MET A 1 14.87 -20.60 -16.48
C MET A 1 15.77 -20.51 -17.73
N ILE A 2 16.59 -19.46 -17.90
CA ILE A 2 17.43 -19.24 -19.11
C ILE A 2 18.91 -19.65 -18.91
N HIS A 3 19.38 -19.88 -17.69
CA HIS A 3 20.81 -20.13 -17.43
C HIS A 3 21.31 -21.58 -17.63
N ASN A 4 20.43 -22.57 -17.78
CA ASN A 4 20.88 -23.96 -17.95
C ASN A 4 21.48 -24.24 -19.34
N SER A 5 21.21 -23.39 -20.35
CA SER A 5 21.71 -23.62 -21.70
C SER A 5 23.22 -23.42 -21.85
N SER A 6 23.85 -22.54 -21.04
CA SER A 6 25.26 -22.19 -21.29
C SER A 6 26.24 -23.21 -20.72
N ILE A 7 25.84 -23.95 -19.67
CA ILE A 7 26.70 -24.95 -19.02
C ILE A 7 26.88 -26.18 -19.93
N TYR A 8 25.81 -26.64 -20.59
CA TYR A 8 25.90 -27.75 -21.55
C TYR A 8 26.76 -27.42 -22.76
N SER A 9 26.69 -26.18 -23.26
CA SER A 9 27.53 -25.71 -24.37
C SER A 9 29.02 -25.70 -24.00
N TYR A 10 29.35 -25.32 -22.76
CA TYR A 10 30.74 -25.31 -22.29
C TYR A 10 31.30 -26.72 -22.09
N LEU A 11 30.47 -27.65 -21.59
CA LEU A 11 30.84 -29.06 -21.43
C LEU A 11 31.08 -29.76 -22.77
N LEU A 12 30.25 -29.48 -23.78
CA LEU A 12 30.44 -29.98 -25.14
C LEU A 12 31.73 -29.45 -25.79
N LEU A 13 32.09 -28.18 -25.54
CA LEU A 13 33.33 -27.59 -26.03
C LEU A 13 34.57 -28.24 -25.40
N ILE A 14 34.55 -28.52 -24.11
CA ILE A 14 35.66 -29.21 -23.40
C ILE A 14 35.79 -30.66 -23.89
N LEU A 15 34.68 -31.38 -24.08
CA LEU A 15 34.71 -32.74 -24.63
C LEU A 15 35.26 -32.78 -26.06
N SER A 16 34.88 -31.81 -26.91
CA SER A 16 35.36 -31.73 -28.30
C SER A 16 36.86 -31.43 -28.40
N SER A 17 37.41 -30.65 -27.46
CA SER A 17 38.84 -30.32 -27.42
C SER A 17 39.69 -31.47 -26.87
N ILE A 18 39.17 -32.28 -25.95
CA ILE A 18 39.85 -33.50 -25.49
C ILE A 18 39.89 -34.56 -26.60
N LEU A 19 38.80 -34.72 -27.38
CA LEU A 19 38.75 -35.66 -28.50
C LEU A 19 39.70 -35.29 -29.66
N ASN A 20 40.03 -34.00 -29.82
CA ASN A 20 40.94 -33.52 -30.87
C ASN A 20 42.44 -33.60 -30.52
N ILE A 21 42.81 -33.96 -29.29
CA ILE A 21 44.23 -34.04 -28.85
C ILE A 21 44.83 -35.42 -29.12
N TYR A 22 44.04 -36.41 -29.54
CA TYR A 22 44.60 -37.71 -29.98
C TYR A 22 45.24 -37.58 -31.37
N PRO A 23 46.58 -37.64 -31.50
CA PRO A 23 47.20 -37.65 -32.81
C PRO A 23 46.84 -38.97 -33.48
N SER A 24 46.35 -38.93 -34.73
CA SER A 24 46.21 -40.10 -35.57
C SER A 24 47.59 -40.73 -35.78
N VAL A 25 47.93 -41.72 -34.96
CA VAL A 25 49.17 -42.48 -35.11
C VAL A 25 49.02 -43.33 -36.36
N CYS A 26 49.51 -42.81 -37.50
CA CYS A 26 49.72 -43.62 -38.70
C CYS A 26 50.76 -44.69 -38.38
N TYR A 27 50.29 -45.94 -38.30
CA TYR A 27 51.14 -47.12 -38.22
C TYR A 27 51.84 -47.31 -39.57
N ASN A 28 53.13 -46.96 -39.65
CA ASN A 28 54.01 -47.53 -40.66
C ASN A 28 54.56 -48.85 -40.12
N GLU A 29 54.04 -49.95 -40.67
CA GLU A 29 54.58 -51.29 -40.48
C GLU A 29 55.94 -51.38 -41.17
N THR A 30 57.01 -51.59 -40.41
CA THR A 30 58.10 -52.49 -40.81
C THR A 30 59.05 -52.75 -39.65
N SER A 31 59.35 -54.03 -39.45
CA SER A 31 60.41 -54.64 -38.64
C SER A 31 59.97 -55.33 -37.34
N THR A 32 60.09 -56.66 -37.42
CA THR A 32 59.82 -57.69 -36.43
C THR A 32 60.97 -57.78 -35.43
N SER A 33 60.79 -57.21 -34.22
CA SER A 33 61.42 -57.76 -33.01
C SER A 33 60.61 -57.43 -31.76
N ILE A 34 60.18 -58.49 -31.07
CA ILE A 34 59.71 -58.65 -29.69
C ILE A 34 58.85 -57.50 -29.11
N ASN A 35 57.56 -57.70 -29.35
CA ASN A 35 56.42 -56.83 -29.16
C ASN A 35 55.81 -56.95 -27.74
N LYS A 36 56.59 -56.73 -26.67
CA LYS A 36 56.06 -56.69 -25.28
C LYS A 36 55.85 -55.28 -24.74
N ASP A 37 56.68 -54.32 -25.17
CA ASP A 37 56.65 -52.95 -24.66
C ASP A 37 55.46 -52.13 -25.21
N SER A 38 54.99 -52.46 -26.42
CA SER A 38 53.88 -51.75 -27.06
C SER A 38 52.53 -52.03 -26.40
N THR A 39 52.32 -53.25 -25.89
CA THR A 39 51.08 -53.67 -25.23
C THR A 39 50.94 -53.02 -23.86
N VAL A 40 52.02 -52.96 -23.07
CA VAL A 40 52.04 -52.30 -21.75
C VAL A 40 51.75 -50.81 -21.89
N ARG A 41 52.34 -50.15 -22.89
CA ARG A 41 52.07 -48.73 -23.16
C ARG A 41 50.60 -48.47 -23.54
N LYS A 42 49.97 -49.35 -24.32
CA LYS A 42 48.54 -49.24 -24.67
C LYS A 42 47.64 -49.38 -23.44
N TRP A 43 47.90 -50.36 -22.57
CA TRP A 43 47.12 -50.54 -21.33
C TRP A 43 47.30 -49.39 -20.34
N ASN A 44 48.49 -48.79 -20.27
CA ASN A 44 48.73 -47.61 -19.43
C ASN A 44 47.92 -46.39 -19.93
N ILE A 45 47.84 -46.18 -21.25
CA ILE A 45 47.02 -45.10 -21.83
C ILE A 45 45.54 -45.32 -21.50
N ILE A 46 45.02 -46.54 -21.72
CA ILE A 46 43.61 -46.87 -21.42
C ILE A 46 43.30 -46.67 -19.93
N THR A 47 44.20 -47.11 -19.04
CA THR A 47 44.04 -46.95 -17.59
C THR A 47 44.06 -45.47 -17.19
N TRP A 48 44.95 -44.69 -17.79
CA TRP A 48 45.05 -43.26 -17.53
C TRP A 48 43.79 -42.51 -17.99
N ASP A 49 43.30 -42.78 -19.20
CA ASP A 49 42.07 -42.18 -19.71
C ASP A 49 40.84 -42.53 -18.86
N PHE A 50 40.78 -43.77 -18.37
CA PHE A 50 39.73 -44.21 -17.45
C PHE A 50 39.80 -43.43 -16.12
N LEU A 51 40.99 -43.28 -15.54
CA LEU A 51 41.18 -42.51 -14.31
C LEU A 51 40.83 -41.04 -14.49
N VAL A 52 41.26 -40.42 -15.59
CA VAL A 52 40.93 -39.02 -15.92
C VAL A 52 39.42 -38.85 -16.10
N SER A 53 38.76 -39.78 -16.79
CA SER A 53 37.31 -39.76 -16.99
C SER A 53 36.54 -39.94 -15.68
N MET A 54 37.00 -40.82 -14.78
CA MET A 54 36.42 -40.95 -13.44
C MET A 54 36.59 -39.69 -12.61
N LEU A 55 37.77 -39.07 -12.62
CA LEU A 55 38.02 -37.82 -11.89
C LEU A 55 37.13 -36.68 -12.42
N LEU A 56 36.99 -36.54 -13.74
CA LEU A 56 36.07 -35.60 -14.36
C LEU A 56 34.61 -35.87 -13.93
N GLY A 57 34.18 -37.12 -13.93
CA GLY A 57 32.85 -37.51 -13.47
C GLY A 57 32.58 -37.13 -12.01
N ILE A 58 33.56 -37.34 -11.13
CA ILE A 58 33.47 -36.97 -9.71
C ILE A 58 33.40 -35.44 -9.56
N ILE A 59 34.22 -34.69 -10.28
CA ILE A 59 34.22 -33.22 -10.24
C ILE A 59 32.85 -32.69 -10.69
N ILE A 60 32.34 -33.16 -11.83
CA ILE A 60 31.03 -32.74 -12.36
C ILE A 60 29.92 -33.07 -11.35
N SER A 61 29.92 -34.29 -10.80
CA SER A 61 28.92 -34.70 -9.80
C SER A 61 28.96 -33.82 -8.55
N THR A 62 30.17 -33.50 -8.06
CA THR A 62 30.35 -32.64 -6.89
C THR A 62 29.84 -31.23 -7.13
N VAL A 63 30.12 -30.66 -8.31
CA VAL A 63 29.62 -29.33 -8.71
C VAL A 63 28.10 -29.32 -8.81
N VAL A 64 27.50 -30.30 -9.48
CA VAL A 64 26.03 -30.40 -9.62
C VAL A 64 25.36 -30.52 -8.25
N ASN A 65 25.88 -31.39 -7.37
CA ASN A 65 25.34 -31.56 -6.03
C ASN A 65 25.46 -30.28 -5.19
N HIS A 66 26.57 -29.55 -5.30
CA HIS A 66 26.74 -28.26 -4.63
C HIS A 66 25.69 -27.23 -5.09
N TYR A 67 25.46 -27.11 -6.39
CA TYR A 67 24.42 -26.21 -6.92
C TYR A 67 23.01 -26.60 -6.49
N GLN A 68 22.69 -27.90 -6.49
CA GLN A 68 21.39 -28.38 -6.01
C GLN A 68 21.20 -28.08 -4.52
N PHE A 69 22.25 -28.25 -3.72
CA PHE A 69 22.21 -27.94 -2.30
C PHE A 69 21.96 -26.45 -2.03
N GLU A 70 22.66 -25.56 -2.72
CA GLU A 70 22.45 -24.10 -2.57
C GLU A 70 21.05 -23.68 -3.02
N LEU A 71 20.49 -24.29 -4.07
CA LEU A 71 19.12 -24.04 -4.49
C LEU A 71 18.08 -24.47 -3.44
N ILE A 72 18.27 -25.66 -2.85
CA ILE A 72 17.41 -26.16 -1.77
C ILE A 72 17.51 -25.24 -0.55
N LYS A 73 18.72 -24.81 -0.18
CA LYS A 73 18.97 -23.89 0.93
C LYS A 73 18.27 -22.55 0.72
N ALA A 74 18.40 -21.94 -0.46
CA ALA A 74 17.71 -20.70 -0.81
C ALA A 74 16.18 -20.85 -0.76
N THR A 75 15.65 -21.98 -1.22
CA THR A 75 14.21 -22.28 -1.18
C THR A 75 13.70 -22.43 0.25
N ILE A 76 14.46 -23.10 1.12
CA ILE A 76 14.12 -23.26 2.54
C ILE A 76 14.18 -21.92 3.28
N GLN A 77 15.18 -21.08 2.99
CA GLN A 77 15.27 -19.74 3.59
C GLN A 77 14.08 -18.87 3.18
N SER A 78 13.74 -18.84 1.89
CA SER A 78 12.57 -18.10 1.39
C SER A 78 11.26 -18.59 1.99
N SER A 79 11.08 -19.92 2.16
CA SER A 79 9.87 -20.46 2.78
C SER A 79 9.81 -20.19 4.28
N THR A 80 10.95 -20.21 4.98
CA THR A 80 11.04 -19.86 6.40
C THR A 80 10.70 -18.39 6.63
N GLU A 81 11.21 -17.49 5.78
CA GLU A 81 10.84 -16.06 5.80
C GLU A 81 9.35 -15.87 5.52
N ALA A 82 8.79 -16.58 4.54
CA ALA A 82 7.36 -16.53 4.26
C ALA A 82 6.51 -17.00 5.46
N ILE A 83 6.92 -18.08 6.13
CA ILE A 83 6.25 -18.62 7.32
C ILE A 83 6.37 -17.64 8.50
N LEU A 84 7.56 -17.09 8.77
CA LEU A 84 7.76 -16.09 9.82
C LEU A 84 6.91 -14.83 9.56
N ASN A 85 6.82 -14.38 8.31
CA ASN A 85 5.94 -13.28 7.92
C ASN A 85 4.45 -13.63 8.13
N MET A 86 4.03 -14.87 7.87
CA MET A 86 2.66 -15.31 8.14
C MET A 86 2.33 -15.36 9.64
N TYR A 87 3.23 -15.90 10.47
CA TYR A 87 3.03 -15.93 11.94
C TYR A 87 3.03 -14.53 12.55
N SER A 88 3.91 -13.64 12.08
CA SER A 88 3.91 -12.23 12.45
C SER A 88 2.56 -11.58 12.15
N LYS A 89 2.05 -11.74 10.92
CA LYS A 89 0.72 -11.23 10.51
C LYS A 89 -0.46 -11.82 11.30
N HIS A 90 -0.35 -13.06 11.74
CA HIS A 90 -1.38 -13.70 12.55
C HIS A 90 -1.41 -13.14 13.98
N ASN A 91 -0.24 -12.96 14.61
CA ASN A 91 -0.14 -12.34 15.93
C ASN A 91 -0.50 -10.84 15.88
N GLU A 92 -0.17 -10.16 14.79
CA GLU A 92 -0.59 -8.79 14.48
C GLU A 92 -2.12 -8.65 14.48
N LYS A 93 -2.82 -9.52 13.73
CA LYS A 93 -4.30 -9.54 13.74
C LYS A 93 -4.87 -9.82 15.13
N GLN A 94 -4.23 -10.66 15.94
CA GLN A 94 -4.71 -10.93 17.29
C GLN A 94 -4.48 -9.76 18.26
N ASN A 95 -3.36 -9.05 18.16
CA ASN A 95 -3.06 -7.89 18.99
C ASN A 95 -3.90 -6.67 18.61
N VAL A 96 -4.06 -6.38 17.31
CA VAL A 96 -4.96 -5.33 16.82
C VAL A 96 -6.40 -5.63 17.25
N ARG A 97 -6.87 -6.87 17.09
CA ARG A 97 -8.20 -7.29 17.59
C ARG A 97 -8.35 -7.14 19.09
N LYS A 98 -7.28 -7.28 19.87
CA LYS A 98 -7.33 -7.09 21.32
C LYS A 98 -7.43 -5.61 21.68
N ILE A 99 -6.67 -4.74 21.01
CA ILE A 99 -6.76 -3.28 21.17
C ILE A 99 -8.14 -2.76 20.72
N MET A 100 -8.65 -3.29 19.61
CA MET A 100 -9.97 -2.89 19.06
C MET A 100 -11.16 -3.32 19.91
N LYS A 101 -11.03 -4.35 20.76
CA LYS A 101 -12.13 -4.83 21.60
C LYS A 101 -12.58 -3.84 22.67
N ASP A 102 -11.69 -2.93 23.08
CA ASP A 102 -11.98 -1.95 24.13
C ASP A 102 -12.43 -0.59 23.56
N LEU A 103 -12.38 -0.42 22.22
CA LEU A 103 -12.81 0.79 21.54
C LEU A 103 -14.33 0.87 21.41
N LYS A 104 -14.88 2.07 21.54
CA LYS A 104 -16.32 2.34 21.29
C LYS A 104 -16.58 2.46 19.80
N ASN A 105 -17.81 2.26 19.33
CA ASN A 105 -18.14 2.58 17.93
C ASN A 105 -17.95 4.08 17.64
N PHE A 106 -17.59 4.43 16.41
CA PHE A 106 -17.56 5.82 15.95
C PHE A 106 -18.94 6.48 16.10
N ILE A 107 -18.95 7.69 16.67
CA ILE A 107 -20.16 8.51 16.81
C ILE A 107 -19.91 9.87 16.15
N PRO A 108 -20.73 10.28 15.15
CA PRO A 108 -20.58 11.58 14.50
C PRO A 108 -20.94 12.72 15.46
N LEU A 109 -20.40 13.92 15.22
CA LEU A 109 -20.70 15.10 16.05
C LEU A 109 -22.18 15.51 16.00
N LYS A 110 -22.83 15.30 14.85
CA LYS A 110 -24.19 15.75 14.58
C LYS A 110 -24.96 14.68 13.83
N SER A 111 -26.29 14.80 13.88
CA SER A 111 -27.14 14.04 12.97
C SER A 111 -26.93 14.51 11.54
N PHE A 112 -27.25 13.64 10.59
CA PHE A 112 -27.08 13.95 9.18
C PHE A 112 -28.20 13.35 8.34
N LYS A 113 -28.40 13.93 7.15
CA LYS A 113 -29.24 13.37 6.08
C LYS A 113 -28.36 13.00 4.90
N THR A 114 -28.75 12.00 4.13
CA THR A 114 -27.98 11.54 2.98
C THR A 114 -28.80 11.66 1.70
N TYR A 115 -28.16 12.18 0.67
CA TYR A 115 -28.65 12.24 -0.70
C TYR A 115 -27.65 11.51 -1.60
N HIS A 116 -28.17 10.70 -2.51
CA HIS A 116 -27.37 10.05 -3.55
C HIS A 116 -27.79 10.63 -4.89
N ILE A 117 -26.83 11.21 -5.60
CA ILE A 117 -26.97 11.73 -6.95
C ILE A 117 -26.43 10.67 -7.92
N ASP A 118 -27.34 10.15 -8.74
CA ASP A 118 -27.13 9.17 -9.80
C ASP A 118 -27.83 9.65 -11.11
N SER A 119 -27.92 8.81 -12.14
CA SER A 119 -28.57 9.16 -13.41
C SER A 119 -30.06 9.46 -13.31
N ASP A 120 -30.73 8.97 -12.25
CA ASP A 120 -32.19 8.99 -12.10
C ASP A 120 -32.63 10.09 -11.12
N THR A 121 -31.67 10.82 -10.54
CA THR A 121 -31.92 11.87 -9.57
C THR A 121 -32.67 13.05 -10.19
N SER A 122 -33.71 13.51 -9.49
CA SER A 122 -34.56 14.60 -9.97
C SER A 122 -33.83 15.95 -9.96
N MET A 123 -34.18 16.82 -10.91
CA MET A 123 -33.63 18.19 -10.97
C MET A 123 -33.99 19.04 -9.75
N GLU A 124 -35.14 18.77 -9.12
CA GLU A 124 -35.61 19.45 -7.91
C GLU A 124 -34.72 19.10 -6.71
N THR A 125 -34.31 17.82 -6.60
CA THR A 125 -33.35 17.39 -5.57
C THR A 125 -32.04 18.16 -5.67
N ILE A 126 -31.53 18.36 -6.89
CA ILE A 126 -30.29 19.14 -7.09
C ILE A 126 -30.48 20.61 -6.76
N ASP A 127 -31.64 21.22 -7.10
CA ASP A 127 -31.92 22.61 -6.72
C ASP A 127 -31.91 22.80 -5.20
N ILE A 128 -32.57 21.88 -4.48
CA ILE A 128 -32.55 21.88 -3.00
C ILE A 128 -31.11 21.80 -2.49
N LEU A 129 -30.29 20.90 -3.02
CA LEU A 129 -28.89 20.75 -2.61
C LEU A 129 -28.05 21.98 -2.94
N ILE A 130 -28.31 22.67 -4.05
CA ILE A 130 -27.66 23.94 -4.40
C ILE A 130 -28.02 25.01 -3.37
N ASP A 131 -29.28 25.11 -2.96
CA ASP A 131 -29.71 26.10 -1.97
C ASP A 131 -29.19 25.79 -0.56
N GLU A 132 -29.06 24.51 -0.21
CA GLU A 132 -28.37 24.07 1.02
C GLU A 132 -26.86 24.39 0.97
N ALA A 133 -26.21 24.17 -0.18
CA ALA A 133 -24.79 24.48 -0.36
C ALA A 133 -24.52 25.99 -0.27
N LYS A 134 -25.40 26.85 -0.80
CA LYS A 134 -25.27 28.32 -0.68
C LYS A 134 -25.34 28.81 0.77
N GLN A 135 -26.01 28.07 1.66
CA GLN A 135 -26.11 28.39 3.08
C GLN A 135 -24.96 27.80 3.91
N THR A 136 -24.06 27.04 3.26
CA THR A 136 -22.99 26.30 3.91
C THR A 136 -21.65 26.90 3.52
N GLN A 137 -20.79 27.16 4.51
CA GLN A 137 -19.43 27.70 4.28
C GLN A 137 -18.33 26.66 4.44
N ARG A 138 -18.63 25.53 5.08
CA ARG A 138 -17.66 24.49 5.40
C ARG A 138 -18.11 23.15 4.86
N PHE A 139 -17.21 22.45 4.21
CA PHE A 139 -17.47 21.18 3.58
C PHE A 139 -16.40 20.17 3.95
N SER A 140 -16.74 18.89 4.04
CA SER A 140 -15.76 17.79 4.04
C SER A 140 -15.89 17.02 2.74
N PHE A 141 -14.78 16.71 2.09
CA PHE A 141 -14.75 16.15 0.74
C PHE A 141 -13.82 14.94 0.65
N ILE A 142 -14.33 13.85 0.08
CA ILE A 142 -13.56 12.63 -0.17
C ILE A 142 -13.91 12.06 -1.55
N THR A 143 -12.92 11.43 -2.18
CA THR A 143 -13.11 10.73 -3.46
C THR A 143 -13.00 9.23 -3.28
N HIS A 144 -13.83 8.48 -3.99
CA HIS A 144 -13.69 7.04 -4.16
C HIS A 144 -13.33 6.72 -5.62
N ASP A 145 -12.09 6.28 -5.83
CA ASP A 145 -11.64 5.71 -7.11
C ASP A 145 -11.05 4.31 -6.85
N ASN A 146 -11.92 3.31 -6.83
CA ASN A 146 -11.49 1.94 -6.69
C ASN A 146 -11.09 1.38 -8.06
N LYS A 147 -9.81 1.04 -8.23
CA LYS A 147 -9.30 0.46 -9.49
C LYS A 147 -9.93 -0.90 -9.84
N VAL A 148 -10.54 -1.58 -8.87
CA VAL A 148 -11.17 -2.91 -9.06
C VAL A 148 -12.64 -2.79 -9.45
N SER A 149 -13.36 -1.80 -8.95
CA SER A 149 -14.75 -1.54 -9.34
C SER A 149 -14.81 -0.37 -10.31
N GLU A 150 -15.46 -0.51 -11.46
CA GLU A 150 -15.67 0.63 -12.38
C GLU A 150 -16.47 1.79 -11.76
N LYS A 151 -17.08 1.56 -10.57
CA LYS A 151 -17.77 2.57 -9.78
C LYS A 151 -16.78 3.60 -9.24
N LYS A 152 -16.98 4.85 -9.67
CA LYS A 152 -16.32 6.03 -9.12
C LYS A 152 -17.39 6.97 -8.59
N PHE A 153 -17.20 7.48 -7.38
CA PHE A 153 -18.06 8.48 -6.78
C PHE A 153 -17.25 9.35 -5.83
N PHE A 154 -17.78 10.49 -5.45
CA PHE A 154 -17.23 11.28 -4.36
C PHE A 154 -18.33 11.64 -3.37
N ILE A 155 -17.94 11.95 -2.14
CA ILE A 155 -18.85 12.31 -1.07
C ILE A 155 -18.49 13.70 -0.56
N ILE A 156 -19.51 14.51 -0.35
CA ILE A 156 -19.40 15.84 0.22
C ILE A 156 -20.33 15.92 1.43
N GLU A 157 -19.80 16.36 2.56
CA GLU A 157 -20.58 16.80 3.70
C GLU A 157 -20.75 18.30 3.67
N PHE A 158 -21.99 18.78 3.82
CA PHE A 158 -22.31 20.18 4.06
C PHE A 158 -22.39 20.36 5.58
N ILE A 159 -21.39 21.03 6.15
CA ILE A 159 -21.24 21.13 7.61
C ILE A 159 -22.09 22.32 8.10
N GLN A 160 -23.31 22.03 8.54
CA GLN A 160 -24.25 23.02 9.02
C GLN A 160 -24.34 23.06 10.56
N PRO A 161 -24.88 24.13 11.18
CA PRO A 161 -25.00 24.24 12.63
C PRO A 161 -25.83 23.13 13.29
N SER A 162 -26.96 22.74 12.70
CA SER A 162 -27.93 21.82 13.30
C SER A 162 -27.72 20.36 12.89
N ALA A 163 -27.70 20.07 11.60
CA ALA A 163 -27.53 18.72 11.05
C ALA A 163 -26.77 18.80 9.73
N SER A 164 -25.86 17.85 9.49
CA SER A 164 -25.10 17.83 8.24
C SER A 164 -25.91 17.27 7.07
N VAL A 165 -25.60 17.70 5.85
CA VAL A 165 -26.14 17.09 4.62
C VAL A 165 -25.01 16.36 3.91
N ILE A 166 -25.14 15.04 3.75
CA ILE A 166 -24.18 14.20 3.04
C ILE A 166 -24.69 13.98 1.63
N VAL A 167 -23.87 14.29 0.63
CA VAL A 167 -24.18 14.12 -0.77
C VAL A 167 -23.17 13.17 -1.39
N ILE A 168 -23.65 12.04 -1.90
CA ILE A 168 -22.87 11.05 -2.64
C ILE A 168 -23.14 11.32 -4.12
N ILE A 169 -22.10 11.50 -4.92
CA ILE A 169 -22.24 11.81 -6.35
C ILE A 169 -21.52 10.74 -7.16
N ASP A 170 -22.28 9.94 -7.89
CA ASP A 170 -21.74 8.99 -8.84
C ASP A 170 -21.08 9.75 -10.01
N ARG A 171 -20.02 9.17 -10.58
CA ARG A 171 -19.42 9.71 -11.80
C ARG A 171 -20.37 9.48 -12.97
N PHE A 172 -20.82 10.56 -13.61
CA PHE A 172 -21.51 10.46 -14.90
C PHE A 172 -20.57 9.96 -16.00
N GLN A 173 -21.09 9.12 -16.90
CA GLN A 173 -20.33 8.65 -18.08
C GLN A 173 -20.30 9.70 -19.19
N GLU A 174 -21.36 10.50 -19.31
CA GLU A 174 -21.55 11.50 -20.37
C GLU A 174 -22.13 12.79 -19.78
N SER A 175 -21.82 13.93 -20.41
CA SER A 175 -22.41 15.22 -20.05
C SER A 175 -23.89 15.23 -20.44
N ASN A 176 -24.74 15.51 -19.46
CA ASN A 176 -26.19 15.67 -19.63
C ASN A 176 -26.69 16.85 -18.76
N VAL A 177 -28.00 17.13 -18.80
CA VAL A 177 -28.59 18.23 -18.02
C VAL A 177 -28.31 18.09 -16.52
N LEU A 178 -28.32 16.86 -16.00
CA LEU A 178 -28.06 16.58 -14.59
C LEU A 178 -26.59 16.80 -14.24
N CYS A 179 -25.67 16.40 -15.11
CA CYS A 179 -24.24 16.67 -15.00
C CYS A 179 -23.98 18.18 -14.93
N ASN A 180 -24.57 18.97 -15.84
CA ASN A 180 -24.41 20.44 -15.84
C ASN A 180 -24.95 21.07 -14.55
N LYS A 181 -26.03 20.51 -14.00
CA LYS A 181 -26.60 20.99 -12.75
C LYS A 181 -25.76 20.58 -11.53
N THR A 182 -25.16 19.41 -11.60
CA THR A 182 -24.16 18.94 -10.62
C THR A 182 -22.91 19.82 -10.67
N ASP A 183 -22.46 20.25 -11.86
CA ASP A 183 -21.38 21.24 -11.99
C ASP A 183 -21.74 22.56 -11.29
N ASN A 184 -22.97 23.05 -11.43
CA ASN A 184 -23.42 24.24 -10.69
C ASN A 184 -23.36 24.04 -9.17
N LEU A 185 -23.75 22.87 -8.67
CA LEU A 185 -23.62 22.53 -7.25
C LEU A 185 -22.14 22.57 -6.82
N LEU A 186 -21.25 21.94 -7.58
CA LEU A 186 -19.83 21.92 -7.27
C LEU A 186 -19.19 23.32 -7.33
N LEU A 187 -19.61 24.17 -8.28
CA LEU A 187 -19.17 25.56 -8.35
C LEU A 187 -19.55 26.36 -7.10
N VAL A 188 -20.72 26.10 -6.52
CA VAL A 188 -21.12 26.70 -5.24
C VAL A 188 -20.23 26.18 -4.11
N ILE A 189 -19.98 24.87 -4.04
CA ILE A 189 -19.19 24.24 -2.97
C ILE A 189 -17.73 24.71 -2.99
N PHE A 190 -17.08 24.65 -4.14
CA PHE A 190 -15.66 24.99 -4.33
C PHE A 190 -15.42 26.48 -4.60
N ASN A 191 -16.38 27.34 -4.25
CA ASN A 191 -16.21 28.79 -4.28
C ASN A 191 -15.04 29.22 -3.36
N GLU A 192 -14.31 30.26 -3.76
CA GLU A 192 -13.15 30.80 -3.03
C GLU A 192 -13.44 31.23 -1.58
N SER A 193 -14.70 31.57 -1.27
CA SER A 193 -15.13 31.98 0.07
C SER A 193 -15.42 30.80 1.01
N ASN A 194 -15.45 29.58 0.49
CA ASN A 194 -15.73 28.37 1.26
C ASN A 194 -14.45 27.67 1.72
N CYS A 195 -14.60 26.86 2.76
CA CYS A 195 -13.55 25.98 3.27
C CYS A 195 -13.94 24.53 2.99
N VAL A 196 -13.13 23.82 2.20
CA VAL A 196 -13.32 22.41 1.86
C VAL A 196 -12.21 21.60 2.50
N GLN A 197 -12.58 20.74 3.44
CA GLN A 197 -11.69 19.93 4.24
C GLN A 197 -11.48 18.57 3.56
N THR A 198 -10.23 18.15 3.43
CA THR A 198 -9.88 16.84 2.88
C THR A 198 -8.95 16.11 3.85
N TRP A 199 -8.86 14.79 3.73
CA TRP A 199 -7.84 14.01 4.42
C TRP A 199 -6.73 13.63 3.44
N GLY A 200 -5.58 14.29 3.55
CA GLY A 200 -4.45 14.13 2.64
C GLY A 200 -4.63 14.88 1.32
N ASP A 201 -3.72 14.57 0.38
CA ASP A 201 -3.73 15.15 -0.96
C ASP A 201 -4.83 14.53 -1.83
N ILE A 202 -5.85 15.35 -2.14
CA ILE A 202 -7.02 14.94 -2.91
C ILE A 202 -6.82 14.99 -4.42
N PHE A 203 -5.79 15.69 -4.92
CA PHE A 203 -5.66 15.96 -6.36
C PHE A 203 -5.47 14.70 -7.20
N HIS A 204 -4.79 13.68 -6.65
CA HIS A 204 -4.69 12.38 -7.31
C HIS A 204 -6.06 11.70 -7.46
N GLY A 205 -6.95 11.84 -6.46
CA GLY A 205 -8.30 11.28 -6.50
C GLY A 205 -9.23 11.99 -7.52
N LEU A 206 -9.04 13.29 -7.71
CA LEU A 206 -9.84 14.12 -8.63
C LEU A 206 -9.62 13.78 -10.11
N PHE A 207 -8.50 13.15 -10.48
CA PHE A 207 -8.23 12.78 -11.88
C PHE A 207 -9.33 11.90 -12.49
N GLY A 208 -9.97 11.05 -11.66
CA GLY A 208 -11.10 10.22 -12.09
C GLY A 208 -12.39 10.98 -12.42
N PHE A 209 -12.47 12.27 -12.09
CA PHE A 209 -13.69 13.08 -12.11
C PHE A 209 -13.59 14.31 -13.03
N GLN A 210 -12.62 14.34 -13.95
CA GLN A 210 -12.44 15.44 -14.91
C GLN A 210 -13.60 15.68 -15.89
N ILE A 211 -14.66 14.85 -15.84
CA ILE A 211 -15.92 15.14 -16.53
C ILE A 211 -16.61 16.38 -15.96
N TYR A 212 -16.38 16.67 -14.67
CA TYR A 212 -16.83 17.88 -14.02
C TYR A 212 -15.79 18.97 -14.22
N ASP A 213 -16.22 20.06 -14.82
CA ASP A 213 -15.36 21.14 -15.30
C ASP A 213 -14.49 21.75 -14.18
N ILE A 214 -15.04 21.80 -12.96
CA ILE A 214 -14.37 22.31 -11.76
C ILE A 214 -13.15 21.46 -11.35
N PHE A 215 -13.11 20.17 -11.68
CA PHE A 215 -12.02 19.27 -11.33
C PHE A 215 -10.88 19.24 -12.34
N LEU A 216 -10.94 20.08 -13.38
CA LEU A 216 -9.78 20.35 -14.22
C LEU A 216 -8.70 21.04 -13.39
N TYR A 217 -7.48 20.50 -13.48
CA TYR A 217 -6.29 21.06 -12.83
C TYR A 217 -6.20 22.53 -13.23
N GLU A 218 -6.19 23.45 -12.25
CA GLU A 218 -6.23 24.93 -12.33
C GLU A 218 -7.54 25.60 -11.88
N ARG A 219 -8.69 24.91 -11.88
CA ARG A 219 -9.97 25.55 -11.53
C ARG A 219 -10.29 25.57 -10.03
N ILE A 220 -9.78 24.62 -9.26
CA ILE A 220 -9.88 24.66 -7.79
C ILE A 220 -8.75 25.52 -7.24
N ASP A 221 -9.11 26.59 -6.52
CA ASP A 221 -8.14 27.32 -5.72
C ASP A 221 -7.64 26.43 -4.58
N ARG A 222 -6.33 26.16 -4.55
CA ARG A 222 -5.70 25.34 -3.49
C ARG A 222 -5.92 25.92 -2.09
N LYS A 223 -6.20 27.22 -1.97
CA LYS A 223 -6.47 27.86 -0.68
C LYS A 223 -7.82 27.47 -0.08
N THR A 224 -8.79 27.06 -0.89
CA THR A 224 -10.09 26.58 -0.38
C THR A 224 -9.99 25.17 0.16
N LEU A 225 -9.04 24.38 -0.36
CA LEU A 225 -8.75 23.03 0.09
C LEU A 225 -7.83 23.04 1.30
N LEU A 226 -8.36 22.57 2.42
CA LEU A 226 -7.62 22.48 3.67
C LEU A 226 -7.32 21.00 3.98
N ASN A 227 -6.04 20.66 3.99
CA ASN A 227 -5.59 19.31 4.32
C ASN A 227 -5.64 19.08 5.83
N MET A 228 -6.67 18.40 6.30
CA MET A 228 -6.87 18.10 7.71
C MET A 228 -5.82 17.15 8.27
N GLU A 229 -5.14 16.36 7.44
CA GLU A 229 -4.07 15.46 7.89
C GLU A 229 -2.87 16.26 8.43
N ASP A 230 -2.47 17.32 7.72
CA ASP A 230 -1.35 18.17 8.13
C ASP A 230 -1.72 19.01 9.36
N ASN A 231 -2.92 19.59 9.37
CA ASN A 231 -3.41 20.34 10.52
C ASN A 231 -3.54 19.44 11.77
N PHE A 232 -3.99 18.19 11.59
CA PHE A 232 -4.05 17.21 12.68
C PHE A 232 -2.66 16.92 13.23
N LYS A 233 -1.66 16.67 12.38
CA LYS A 233 -0.27 16.42 12.82
C LYS A 233 0.27 17.55 13.66
N GLU A 234 0.11 18.79 13.20
CA GLU A 234 0.57 19.98 13.93
C GLU A 234 -0.12 20.10 15.29
N TRP A 235 -1.46 20.06 15.28
CA TRP A 235 -2.25 20.15 16.50
C TRP A 235 -1.95 19.01 17.49
N TYR A 236 -1.84 17.78 17.00
CA TYR A 236 -1.62 16.61 17.84
C TYR A 236 -0.23 16.62 18.46
N ASN A 237 0.82 16.94 17.70
CA ASN A 237 2.19 17.03 18.24
C ASN A 237 2.38 18.21 19.20
N LYS A 238 1.61 19.29 19.04
CA LYS A 238 1.56 20.41 19.99
C LYS A 238 0.92 20.03 21.32
N ASN A 239 -0.22 19.32 21.29
CA ASN A 239 -1.04 19.03 22.48
C ASN A 239 -0.68 17.72 23.19
N PHE A 240 -0.09 16.76 22.48
CA PHE A 240 0.27 15.46 22.99
C PHE A 240 1.77 15.27 22.80
N SER A 241 2.56 15.58 23.83
CA SER A 241 4.00 15.35 23.82
C SER A 241 4.33 13.85 23.86
N HIS A 242 5.47 13.47 23.29
CA HIS A 242 6.04 12.13 23.45
C HIS A 242 7.45 12.22 24.01
N ASN A 243 7.84 11.15 24.69
CA ASN A 243 9.23 10.93 25.00
C ASN A 243 9.89 10.26 23.79
N GLU A 244 10.82 10.94 23.13
CA GLU A 244 11.61 10.40 22.02
C GLU A 244 12.38 9.14 22.45
N ASN A 245 12.70 9.00 23.73
CA ASN A 245 13.39 7.85 24.32
C ASN A 245 12.45 6.72 24.77
N CYS A 246 11.17 6.78 24.44
CA CYS A 246 10.25 5.67 24.66
C CYS A 246 10.74 4.42 23.89
N GLY A 247 10.47 3.22 24.39
CA GLY A 247 10.76 1.98 23.65
C GLY A 247 9.70 1.74 22.57
N GLN A 248 10.09 1.20 21.41
CA GLN A 248 9.15 0.77 20.37
C GLN A 248 8.54 -0.58 20.75
N LEU A 249 7.21 -0.69 20.67
CA LEU A 249 6.47 -1.93 20.91
C LEU A 249 6.49 -2.85 19.68
N LEU A 250 6.55 -2.28 18.48
CA LEU A 250 6.48 -3.00 17.20
C LEU A 250 7.28 -2.25 16.12
N ASP A 251 8.28 -2.91 15.54
CA ASP A 251 9.05 -2.43 14.38
C ASP A 251 8.29 -2.75 13.08
N PHE A 252 7.26 -1.97 12.73
CA PHE A 252 6.67 -2.08 11.39
C PHE A 252 6.40 -0.72 10.74
N ILE A 253 6.70 -0.67 9.45
CA ILE A 253 6.32 0.38 8.51
C ILE A 253 4.93 0.00 7.97
N ASP A 254 3.90 0.46 8.66
CA ASP A 254 2.61 0.74 8.03
C ASP A 254 2.55 2.26 7.78
N ILE A 255 1.56 2.73 7.01
CA ILE A 255 1.27 4.16 6.81
C ILE A 255 1.34 4.93 8.13
N ASP A 256 1.05 4.26 9.25
CA ASP A 256 0.91 4.77 10.60
C ASP A 256 2.13 4.59 11.54
N GLY A 257 3.28 4.07 11.07
CA GLY A 257 4.55 4.05 11.85
C GLY A 257 4.57 3.13 13.09
N PRO A 258 5.74 2.95 13.76
CA PRO A 258 5.89 2.03 14.88
C PRO A 258 5.21 2.56 16.16
N LEU A 259 4.57 1.68 16.94
CA LEU A 259 3.89 2.06 18.20
C LEU A 259 4.88 2.31 19.34
N CYS A 260 4.69 3.37 20.10
CA CYS A 260 5.40 3.69 21.33
C CYS A 260 4.81 2.93 22.54
N SER A 261 5.70 2.42 23.38
CA SER A 261 5.42 1.79 24.68
C SER A 261 4.75 2.71 25.71
N CYS A 262 5.00 4.01 25.63
CA CYS A 262 4.41 5.01 26.52
C CYS A 262 3.06 5.44 25.93
N SER A 263 1.96 4.89 26.43
CA SER A 263 0.59 5.28 26.02
C SER A 263 0.29 5.07 24.53
N HIS A 264 0.57 3.87 24.02
CA HIS A 264 0.05 3.27 22.77
C HIS A 264 -0.08 4.17 21.52
N ARG A 265 0.68 5.27 21.35
CA ARG A 265 0.66 6.13 20.15
C ARG A 265 1.76 5.75 19.16
N PRO A 266 1.65 5.98 17.84
CA PRO A 266 2.75 5.74 16.92
C PRO A 266 3.82 6.85 17.04
N TYR A 267 5.08 6.51 16.74
CA TYR A 267 6.11 7.51 16.46
C TYR A 267 5.82 8.10 15.11
N LYS A 268 5.57 9.41 15.10
CA LYS A 268 5.25 10.14 13.89
C LYS A 268 6.09 11.38 13.84
N PHE A 269 7.03 11.37 12.88
CA PHE A 269 7.75 12.56 12.50
C PHE A 269 6.79 13.53 11.80
N PRO A 270 7.08 14.84 11.80
CA PRO A 270 6.26 15.84 11.11
C PRO A 270 5.96 15.49 9.64
N GLU A 271 6.89 14.79 8.97
CA GLU A 271 6.81 14.42 7.56
C GLU A 271 5.99 13.14 7.31
N ASP A 272 5.69 12.37 8.35
CA ASP A 272 4.98 11.11 8.20
C ASP A 272 3.49 11.32 7.90
N LYS A 273 2.88 10.34 7.22
CA LYS A 273 1.43 10.33 6.98
C LYS A 273 0.66 9.77 8.16
N TRP A 274 -0.61 10.15 8.32
CA TRP A 274 -1.53 9.57 9.29
C TRP A 274 -2.78 9.05 8.58
N SER A 275 -3.18 7.82 8.89
CA SER A 275 -4.50 7.33 8.50
C SER A 275 -5.58 7.99 9.34
N LEU A 276 -6.73 8.27 8.69
CA LEU A 276 -7.89 8.87 9.35
C LEU A 276 -8.42 7.97 10.49
N SER A 277 -8.39 6.64 10.30
CA SER A 277 -8.79 5.69 11.35
C SER A 277 -7.95 5.81 12.61
N MET A 278 -6.63 5.93 12.45
CA MET A 278 -5.75 6.05 13.60
C MET A 278 -5.92 7.39 14.27
N ALA A 279 -6.08 8.48 13.51
CA ALA A 279 -6.37 9.80 14.08
C ALA A 279 -7.65 9.79 14.94
N ILE A 280 -8.72 9.15 14.47
CA ILE A 280 -9.96 8.99 15.25
C ILE A 280 -9.75 8.09 16.47
N MET A 281 -9.09 6.95 16.30
CA MET A 281 -8.83 6.01 17.39
C MET A 281 -8.03 6.65 18.52
N TYR A 282 -6.97 7.42 18.20
CA TYR A 282 -6.14 8.05 19.21
C TYR A 282 -6.78 9.26 19.87
N THR A 283 -7.58 10.02 19.12
CA THR A 283 -8.24 11.21 19.66
C THR A 283 -9.44 10.82 20.51
N PHE A 284 -10.30 9.93 20.02
CA PHE A 284 -11.60 9.66 20.63
C PHE A 284 -11.73 8.30 21.29
N HIS A 285 -10.75 7.42 21.14
CA HIS A 285 -10.83 6.02 21.58
C HIS A 285 -12.03 5.29 20.94
N GLU A 286 -12.27 5.59 19.67
CA GLU A 286 -13.35 5.03 18.86
C GLU A 286 -12.78 4.09 17.80
N ASN A 287 -13.48 2.97 17.59
CA ASN A 287 -13.27 2.04 16.51
C ASN A 287 -13.85 2.66 15.24
N PHE A 288 -12.94 3.12 14.39
CA PHE A 288 -13.24 3.61 13.08
C PHE A 288 -12.56 2.71 12.07
N GLU A 289 -13.30 1.74 11.54
CA GLU A 289 -12.81 0.93 10.44
C GLU A 289 -12.99 1.70 9.14
N LEU A 290 -11.90 1.90 8.40
CA LEU A 290 -11.92 2.49 7.05
C LEU A 290 -12.69 1.65 6.02
N SER A 291 -13.31 0.54 6.41
CA SER A 291 -13.93 -0.42 5.51
C SER A 291 -15.18 0.18 4.85
N HIS A 292 -15.01 0.70 3.64
CA HIS A 292 -16.04 1.09 2.66
C HIS A 292 -17.12 2.08 3.11
N ASP A 293 -17.14 2.52 4.36
CA ASP A 293 -18.07 3.54 4.86
C ASP A 293 -17.48 4.93 4.67
N TYR A 294 -17.57 5.40 3.43
CA TYR A 294 -17.10 6.72 3.03
C TYR A 294 -17.90 7.86 3.70
N ILE A 295 -19.17 7.63 4.04
CA ILE A 295 -19.97 8.62 4.79
C ILE A 295 -19.31 8.90 6.14
N GLN A 296 -18.95 7.83 6.86
CA GLN A 296 -18.25 7.95 8.13
C GLN A 296 -16.90 8.67 7.99
N GLN A 297 -16.20 8.53 6.86
CA GLN A 297 -14.95 9.26 6.61
C GLN A 297 -15.14 10.77 6.53
N CYS A 298 -16.15 11.27 5.82
CA CYS A 298 -16.48 12.70 5.84
C CYS A 298 -16.78 13.19 7.26
N LEU A 299 -17.62 12.45 7.99
CA LEU A 299 -18.00 12.80 9.36
C LEU A 299 -16.81 12.77 10.33
N ALA A 300 -15.86 11.86 10.12
CA ALA A 300 -14.62 11.78 10.89
C ALA A 300 -13.69 12.97 10.63
N ILE A 301 -13.55 13.40 9.37
CA ILE A 301 -12.81 14.61 9.01
C ILE A 301 -13.41 15.82 9.72
N THR A 302 -14.73 15.99 9.63
CA THR A 302 -15.47 17.06 10.32
C THR A 302 -15.28 17.02 11.84
N LYS A 303 -15.32 15.81 12.43
CA LYS A 303 -15.11 15.62 13.87
C LYS A 303 -13.71 16.04 14.31
N LEU A 304 -12.67 15.66 13.56
CA LEU A 304 -11.29 16.07 13.84
C LEU A 304 -11.09 17.56 13.63
N SER A 305 -11.61 18.11 12.52
CA SER A 305 -11.59 19.55 12.23
C SER A 305 -12.14 20.37 13.38
N HIS A 306 -13.28 19.98 13.94
CA HIS A 306 -13.89 20.68 15.05
C HIS A 306 -12.96 20.76 16.26
N VAL A 307 -12.31 19.65 16.62
CA VAL A 307 -11.40 19.59 17.77
C VAL A 307 -10.13 20.40 17.53
N ILE A 308 -9.59 20.34 16.31
CA ILE A 308 -8.37 21.08 15.92
C ILE A 308 -8.63 22.59 15.92
N GLU A 309 -9.73 23.05 15.33
CA GLU A 309 -10.08 24.47 15.25
C GLU A 309 -10.35 25.10 16.60
N ASN A 310 -10.91 24.32 17.53
CA ASN A 310 -11.15 24.77 18.90
C ASN A 310 -9.95 24.54 19.83
N GLU A 311 -8.80 24.09 19.29
CA GLU A 311 -7.58 23.78 20.03
C GLU A 311 -7.82 22.95 21.30
N TRP A 312 -8.66 21.90 21.21
CA TRP A 312 -9.02 21.15 22.41
C TRP A 312 -7.80 20.50 23.07
N THR A 313 -7.77 20.54 24.41
CA THR A 313 -6.78 19.82 25.21
C THR A 313 -7.20 18.38 25.44
N ARG A 314 -6.28 17.57 25.98
CA ARG A 314 -6.54 16.19 26.37
C ARG A 314 -7.71 16.06 27.34
N GLU A 315 -7.85 16.99 28.28
CA GLU A 315 -8.92 17.00 29.28
C GLU A 315 -10.28 17.26 28.63
N GLN A 316 -10.37 18.19 27.68
CA GLN A 316 -11.61 18.49 26.96
C GLN A 316 -12.08 17.29 26.13
N ILE A 317 -11.14 16.61 25.47
CA ILE A 317 -11.40 15.37 24.75
C ILE A 317 -11.90 14.27 25.69
N HIS A 318 -11.27 14.10 26.85
CA HIS A 318 -11.71 13.13 27.86
C HIS A 318 -13.14 13.42 28.31
N CYS A 319 -13.45 14.66 28.69
CA CYS A 319 -14.79 15.09 29.08
C CYS A 319 -15.82 14.83 27.97
N PHE A 320 -15.48 15.15 26.71
CA PHE A 320 -16.36 14.90 25.56
C PHE A 320 -16.68 13.40 25.41
N ASN A 321 -15.66 12.54 25.51
CA ASN A 321 -15.82 11.08 25.39
C ASN A 321 -16.64 10.46 26.55
N GLU A 322 -16.70 11.12 27.71
CA GLU A 322 -17.56 10.71 28.83
C GLU A 322 -19.02 11.08 28.62
N HIS A 323 -19.33 12.22 27.99
CA HIS A 323 -20.70 12.65 27.70
C HIS A 323 -21.37 11.84 26.58
N LEU A 324 -20.57 11.14 25.77
CA LEU A 324 -21.04 10.19 24.76
C LEU A 324 -21.33 8.79 25.32
N LYS A 325 -21.13 8.54 26.62
CA LYS A 325 -21.56 7.30 27.32
C LYS A 325 -23.00 7.44 27.79
#